data_AF-A0A1W9S5U6-F1
#
_entry.id   AF-A0A1W9S5U6-F1
#
_cell.length_a   1.000
_cell.length_b   1.000
_cell.length_c   1.000
_cell.angle_alpha   90.00
_cell.angle_beta   90.00
_cell.angle_gamma   90.00
#
_symmetry.space_group_name_H-M   'P 1'
#
loop_
_entity.id
_entity.type
_entity.pdbx_description
1 polymer ?
#
loop_
_entity_poly.entity_id
_entity_poly.type
_entity_poly.pdbx_seq_one_letter_code
_entity_poly.pdbx_strand_id
1 'polypeptide(L)'
;MSKSFIHVIFLGEMPSRYSYKSTTYSSWIYSSRLHVVMYSMLLIATPFVMLQNFLQEAIGKISSSTIGLFNMQIPIVPLIMLILLVLLIIFLRSYLTKLHILAGIIALIMIAFAQQITDYYFGHRFYDLQQNWHYIAYAIFAFMMYRDLTPRRISPTQIMLLTYFLAMLFSSFDEAFQMHMSNRTFDISDIAKDTWGALTGIVLLYIGGNRPATLLASIKKIRNPKLSGYFKQPFSILILLTVLTIFLLLFSSLLTDLSYWKFIVLFTIGGFVIFFLLFHLSLYKWGKYSILTIIVVGLLVQSYFFFKYRSDDIVHNQYGLTVYKGIPIFFFDVMIFPDGTFRLVDKKHYFNYRDRMFLMKQKTDIIIIGSGAYGKGGYGFPEKTTNQFVYNPYIQRGTQIIILKSPEACRLFNRLKQERKNVLFILHNTC
;
A
#
# COMPACT_ATOMS: atom_id res chain seq x y z
N MET A 1 10.74 18.91 -31.18
CA MET A 1 9.31 18.67 -30.87
C MET A 1 8.55 19.97 -31.11
N SER A 2 7.52 19.99 -31.96
CA SER A 2 6.75 21.22 -32.22
C SER A 2 5.89 21.58 -31.01
N LYS A 3 5.63 22.87 -30.78
CA LYS A 3 4.74 23.37 -29.71
C LYS A 3 3.37 22.66 -29.71
N SER A 4 2.90 22.19 -30.88
CA SER A 4 1.63 21.44 -31.00
C SER A 4 1.66 20.08 -30.28
N PHE A 5 2.80 19.38 -30.27
CA PHE A 5 2.91 18.06 -29.64
C PHE A 5 2.82 18.15 -28.12
N ILE A 6 3.43 19.20 -27.54
CA ILE A 6 3.36 19.48 -26.11
C ILE A 6 1.95 19.98 -25.74
N HIS A 7 1.31 20.79 -26.59
CA HIS A 7 -0.07 21.25 -26.37
C HIS A 7 -1.07 20.10 -26.28
N VAL A 8 -0.96 19.10 -27.17
CA VAL A 8 -1.85 17.93 -27.19
C VAL A 8 -1.63 17.01 -25.97
N ILE A 9 -0.39 16.87 -25.51
CA ILE A 9 -0.06 16.04 -24.34
C ILE A 9 -0.54 16.69 -23.03
N PHE A 10 -0.42 18.02 -22.88
CA PHE A 10 -0.63 18.69 -21.61
C PHE A 10 -1.98 19.39 -21.45
N LEU A 11 -2.61 19.85 -22.54
CA LEU A 11 -3.80 20.69 -22.43
C LEU A 11 -5.10 20.00 -22.87
N GLY A 12 -5.03 18.85 -23.54
CA GLY A 12 -6.23 18.06 -23.92
C GLY A 12 -7.21 18.78 -24.85
N GLU A 13 -6.95 20.03 -25.23
CA GLU A 13 -7.75 20.81 -26.17
C GLU A 13 -7.38 20.39 -27.60
N MET A 14 -8.15 19.47 -28.15
CA MET A 14 -8.17 19.24 -29.60
C MET A 14 -8.87 20.45 -30.26
N PRO A 15 -8.23 21.16 -31.20
CA PRO A 15 -8.88 22.23 -31.93
C PRO A 15 -10.14 21.69 -32.63
N SER A 16 -11.29 22.26 -32.28
CA SER A 16 -12.61 21.67 -32.54
C SER A 16 -13.11 21.73 -33.99
N ARG A 17 -12.28 22.10 -34.98
CA ARG A 17 -12.74 22.35 -36.37
C ARG A 17 -11.71 22.10 -37.48
N TYR A 18 -10.89 21.05 -37.41
CA TYR A 18 -10.18 20.58 -38.60
C TYR A 18 -10.84 19.32 -39.16
N SER A 19 -11.57 19.50 -40.25
CA SER A 19 -12.03 18.42 -41.14
C SER A 19 -10.80 17.74 -41.77
N TYR A 20 -10.26 16.72 -41.10
CA TYR A 20 -9.17 15.91 -41.62
C TYR A 20 -9.67 15.05 -42.79
N LYS A 21 -9.61 15.61 -44.01
CA LYS A 21 -9.66 14.85 -45.26
C LYS A 21 -8.24 14.51 -45.71
N SER A 22 -7.62 13.52 -45.07
CA SER A 22 -6.66 12.60 -45.70
C SER A 22 -6.28 11.50 -44.70
N THR A 23 -6.94 10.35 -44.82
CA THR A 23 -6.56 9.13 -44.12
C THR A 23 -5.34 8.52 -44.80
N THR A 24 -4.15 9.00 -44.43
CA THR A 24 -2.93 8.24 -44.67
C THR A 24 -2.88 7.05 -43.70
N TYR A 25 -2.40 5.91 -44.19
CA TYR A 25 -2.31 4.64 -43.46
C TYR A 25 -1.50 4.71 -42.14
N SER A 26 -0.79 5.81 -41.84
CA SER A 26 -0.02 5.98 -40.58
C SER A 26 -0.83 6.55 -39.41
N SER A 27 -2.08 6.97 -39.62
CA SER A 27 -2.87 7.64 -38.56
C SER A 27 -3.25 6.75 -37.38
N TRP A 28 -3.33 5.43 -37.56
CA TRP A 28 -3.72 4.50 -36.47
C TRP A 28 -2.61 4.30 -35.43
N ILE A 29 -1.33 4.41 -35.82
CA ILE A 29 -0.17 4.26 -34.92
C ILE A 29 -0.20 5.33 -33.83
N TYR A 30 -0.65 6.53 -34.18
CA TYR A 30 -0.78 7.65 -33.24
C TYR A 30 -2.10 7.66 -32.47
N SER A 31 -2.96 6.64 -32.64
CA SER A 31 -4.24 6.58 -31.94
C SER A 31 -4.03 6.38 -30.44
N SER A 32 -4.76 7.16 -29.63
CA SER A 32 -4.77 7.01 -28.17
C SER A 32 -5.14 5.60 -27.73
N ARG A 33 -6.02 4.93 -28.49
CA ARG A 33 -6.47 3.56 -28.25
C ARG A 33 -5.34 2.56 -28.38
N LEU A 34 -4.57 2.63 -29.46
CA LEU A 34 -3.42 1.75 -29.64
C LEU A 34 -2.43 1.94 -28.49
N HIS A 35 -2.14 3.19 -28.11
CA HIS A 35 -1.24 3.45 -26.99
C HIS A 35 -1.72 2.84 -25.66
N VAL A 36 -3.02 2.92 -25.35
CA VAL A 36 -3.59 2.27 -24.16
C VAL A 36 -3.43 0.75 -24.23
N VAL A 37 -3.75 0.14 -25.38
CA VAL A 37 -3.64 -1.32 -25.56
C VAL A 37 -2.19 -1.78 -25.44
N MET A 38 -1.27 -1.13 -26.15
CA MET A 38 0.16 -1.43 -26.09
C MET A 38 0.73 -1.24 -24.68
N TYR A 39 0.33 -0.18 -23.98
CA TYR A 39 0.76 0.03 -22.60
C TYR A 39 0.18 -1.00 -21.63
N SER A 40 -1.09 -1.40 -21.82
CA SER A 40 -1.71 -2.47 -21.02
C SER A 40 -1.01 -3.81 -21.26
N MET A 41 -0.66 -4.13 -22.50
CA MET A 41 0.16 -5.29 -22.82
C MET A 41 1.54 -5.20 -22.16
N LEU A 42 2.16 -4.02 -22.16
CA LEU A 42 3.45 -3.80 -21.49
C LEU A 42 3.37 -4.02 -19.98
N LEU A 43 2.31 -3.55 -19.32
CA LEU A 43 2.08 -3.76 -17.89
C LEU A 43 2.02 -5.26 -17.55
N ILE A 44 1.31 -6.03 -18.37
CA ILE A 44 1.19 -7.48 -18.19
C ILE A 44 2.50 -8.19 -18.56
N ALA A 45 3.18 -7.79 -19.64
CA ALA A 45 4.33 -8.51 -20.17
C ALA A 45 5.65 -8.23 -19.44
N THR A 46 5.81 -7.02 -18.89
CA THR A 46 7.08 -6.58 -18.29
C THR A 46 7.50 -7.42 -17.09
N PRO A 47 6.61 -7.76 -16.14
CA PRO A 47 6.96 -8.67 -15.05
C PRO A 47 7.51 -10.01 -15.54
N PHE A 48 6.98 -10.56 -16.64
CA PHE A 48 7.49 -11.78 -17.25
C PHE A 48 8.90 -11.63 -17.81
N VAL A 49 9.15 -10.56 -18.57
CA VAL A 49 10.48 -10.26 -19.10
C VAL A 49 11.49 -10.06 -17.97
N MET A 50 11.07 -9.39 -16.89
CA MET A 50 11.90 -9.17 -15.71
C MET A 50 12.23 -10.47 -14.96
N LEU A 51 11.24 -11.35 -14.81
CA LEU A 51 11.40 -12.62 -14.13
C LEU A 51 12.27 -13.59 -14.94
N GLN A 52 11.99 -13.76 -16.25
CA GLN A 52 12.74 -14.68 -17.12
C GLN A 52 14.22 -14.34 -17.24
N ASN A 53 14.56 -13.05 -17.19
CA ASN A 53 15.95 -12.58 -17.39
C ASN A 53 16.67 -12.27 -16.07
N PHE A 54 16.14 -12.69 -14.90
CA PHE A 54 16.71 -12.40 -13.57
C PHE A 54 17.00 -10.91 -13.32
N LEU A 55 16.27 -10.01 -14.00
CA LEU A 55 16.53 -8.56 -13.92
C LEU A 55 16.19 -7.97 -12.56
N GLN A 56 15.36 -8.66 -11.76
CA GLN A 56 15.00 -8.22 -10.41
C GLN A 56 16.24 -8.10 -9.49
N GLU A 57 17.15 -9.08 -9.52
CA GLU A 57 18.36 -9.03 -8.71
C GLU A 57 19.31 -7.91 -9.20
N ALA A 58 19.43 -7.74 -10.51
CA ALA A 58 20.22 -6.65 -11.10
C ALA A 58 19.68 -5.28 -10.71
N ILE A 59 18.35 -5.07 -10.77
CA ILE A 59 17.70 -3.84 -10.34
C ILE A 59 17.87 -3.61 -8.84
N GLY A 60 17.77 -4.67 -8.02
CA GLY A 60 18.04 -4.58 -6.58
C GLY A 60 19.48 -4.19 -6.26
N LYS A 61 20.46 -4.72 -7.01
CA LYS A 61 21.86 -4.31 -6.89
C LYS A 61 22.03 -2.84 -7.28
N ILE A 62 21.45 -2.42 -8.41
CA ILE A 62 21.48 -1.01 -8.88
C ILE A 62 20.81 -0.07 -7.87
N SER A 63 19.68 -0.47 -7.27
CA SER A 63 18.97 0.36 -6.28
C SER A 63 19.75 0.53 -4.99
N SER A 64 20.61 -0.44 -4.65
CA SER A 64 21.52 -0.38 -3.50
C SER A 64 22.83 0.35 -3.77
N SER A 65 23.16 0.69 -5.04
CA SER A 65 24.41 1.32 -5.41
C SER A 65 24.53 2.74 -4.85
N THR A 66 25.68 3.02 -4.23
CA THR A 66 26.01 4.33 -3.64
C THR A 66 27.29 4.89 -4.24
N ILE A 67 27.36 6.22 -4.39
CA ILE A 67 28.59 6.94 -4.71
C ILE A 67 29.10 7.65 -3.45
N GLY A 68 30.40 7.53 -3.16
CA GLY A 68 31.04 8.23 -2.05
C GLY A 68 31.43 9.65 -2.45
N LEU A 69 30.85 10.67 -1.80
CA LEU A 69 31.18 12.08 -2.01
C LEU A 69 31.31 12.77 -0.64
N PHE A 70 32.45 13.39 -0.33
CA PHE A 70 32.69 14.07 0.95
C PHE A 70 32.38 13.21 2.20
N ASN A 71 32.84 11.95 2.23
CA ASN A 71 32.51 10.97 3.28
C ASN A 71 31.02 10.63 3.45
N MET A 72 30.15 11.07 2.54
CA MET A 72 28.75 10.66 2.49
C MET A 72 28.54 9.60 1.41
N GLN A 73 27.77 8.55 1.73
CA GLN A 73 27.31 7.57 0.75
C GLN A 73 25.98 8.02 0.17
N ILE A 74 26.00 8.55 -1.05
CA ILE A 74 24.81 9.05 -1.74
C ILE A 74 24.24 7.92 -2.60
N PRO A 75 22.97 7.52 -2.43
CA PRO A 75 22.35 6.52 -3.28
C PRO A 75 22.15 7.06 -4.71
N ILE A 76 22.64 6.31 -5.71
CA ILE A 76 22.70 6.75 -7.12
C ILE A 76 21.29 6.90 -7.72
N VAL A 77 20.39 5.97 -7.43
CA VAL A 77 19.03 5.97 -8.00
C VAL A 77 18.23 7.23 -7.61
N PRO A 78 18.11 7.62 -6.32
CA PRO A 78 17.51 8.90 -5.93
C PRO A 78 18.12 10.11 -6.62
N LEU A 79 19.44 10.12 -6.78
CA LEU A 79 20.15 11.22 -7.41
C LEU A 79 19.74 11.36 -8.88
N ILE A 80 19.75 10.26 -9.63
CA ILE A 80 19.30 10.26 -11.04
C ILE A 80 17.84 10.70 -11.14
N MET A 81 16.97 10.16 -10.28
CA MET A 81 15.55 10.54 -10.26
C MET A 81 15.34 12.03 -9.95
N LEU A 82 16.13 12.59 -9.01
CA LEU A 82 16.09 14.01 -8.69
C LEU A 82 16.53 14.86 -9.88
N ILE A 83 17.62 14.49 -10.56
CA ILE A 83 18.09 15.20 -11.77
C ILE A 83 17.01 15.16 -12.86
N LEU A 84 16.46 13.98 -13.15
CA LEU A 84 15.39 13.82 -14.14
C LEU A 84 14.15 14.64 -13.78
N LEU A 85 13.76 14.67 -12.51
CA LEU A 85 12.63 15.46 -12.02
C LEU A 85 12.89 16.96 -12.16
N VAL A 86 14.08 17.45 -11.81
CA VAL A 86 14.47 18.86 -11.98
C VAL A 86 14.43 19.25 -13.44
N LEU A 87 15.03 18.43 -14.33
CA LEU A 87 14.98 18.66 -15.77
C LEU A 87 13.54 18.70 -16.28
N LEU A 88 12.71 17.73 -15.87
CA LEU A 88 11.30 17.68 -16.24
C LEU A 88 10.55 18.95 -15.78
N ILE A 89 10.76 19.40 -14.54
CA ILE A 89 10.15 20.64 -14.03
C ILE A 89 10.62 21.85 -14.86
N ILE A 90 11.90 21.95 -15.21
CA ILE A 90 12.43 23.02 -16.06
C ILE A 90 11.76 23.01 -17.43
N PHE A 91 11.65 21.85 -18.07
CA PHE A 91 11.02 21.70 -19.38
C PHE A 91 9.52 21.95 -19.35
N LEU A 92 8.84 21.58 -18.26
CA LEU A 92 7.38 21.69 -18.11
C LEU A 92 6.94 22.96 -17.37
N ARG A 93 7.85 23.83 -16.94
CA ARG A 93 7.53 24.99 -16.08
C ARG A 93 6.43 25.89 -16.64
N SER A 94 6.32 26.01 -17.96
CA SER A 94 5.29 26.81 -18.62
C SER A 94 3.90 26.20 -18.56
N TYR A 95 3.79 24.89 -18.30
CA TYR A 95 2.54 24.13 -18.20
C TYR A 95 2.15 23.84 -16.74
N LEU A 96 3.10 23.95 -15.81
CA LEU A 96 2.85 23.71 -14.39
C LEU A 96 2.04 24.86 -13.78
N THR A 97 0.92 24.49 -13.15
CA THR A 97 0.08 25.42 -12.38
C THR A 97 0.25 25.10 -10.90
N LYS A 98 -0.22 25.99 -10.01
CA LYS A 98 -0.23 25.72 -8.57
C LYS A 98 -0.99 24.43 -8.21
N LEU A 99 -2.02 24.08 -8.99
CA LEU A 99 -2.77 22.84 -8.80
C LEU A 99 -2.01 21.61 -9.27
N HIS A 100 -1.22 21.69 -10.33
CA HIS A 100 -0.31 20.61 -10.73
C HIS A 100 0.72 20.31 -9.62
N ILE A 101 1.29 21.36 -9.02
CA ILE A 101 2.24 21.22 -7.90
C ILE A 101 1.53 20.59 -6.69
N LEU A 102 0.35 21.09 -6.32
CA LEU A 102 -0.44 20.52 -5.21
C LEU A 102 -0.78 19.04 -5.46
N ALA A 103 -1.23 18.69 -6.66
CA ALA A 103 -1.54 17.31 -7.02
C ALA A 103 -0.30 16.42 -6.94
N GLY A 104 0.86 16.93 -7.38
CA GLY A 104 2.16 16.26 -7.23
C GLY A 104 2.53 16.00 -5.78
N ILE A 105 2.34 16.98 -4.89
CA ILE A 105 2.58 16.81 -3.44
C ILE A 105 1.64 15.75 -2.87
N ILE A 106 0.34 15.80 -3.20
CA ILE A 106 -0.63 14.80 -2.74
C ILE A 106 -0.23 13.40 -3.23
N ALA A 107 0.18 13.27 -4.49
CA ALA A 107 0.64 12.00 -5.05
C ALA A 107 1.88 11.45 -4.31
N LEU A 108 2.85 12.29 -3.98
CA LEU A 108 4.01 11.89 -3.18
C LEU A 108 3.61 11.43 -1.77
N ILE A 109 2.68 12.15 -1.12
CA ILE A 109 2.14 11.75 0.19
C ILE A 109 1.42 10.41 0.09
N MET A 110 0.64 10.18 -0.97
CA MET A 110 -0.03 8.91 -1.21
C MET A 110 0.97 7.75 -1.34
N ILE A 111 2.04 7.92 -2.12
CA ILE A 111 3.07 6.88 -2.28
C ILE A 111 3.78 6.62 -0.94
N ALA A 112 4.19 7.67 -0.23
CA ALA A 112 4.84 7.53 1.08
C ALA A 112 3.93 6.82 2.10
N PHE A 113 2.64 7.14 2.10
CA PHE A 113 1.66 6.50 2.97
C PHE A 113 1.49 5.00 2.66
N ALA A 114 1.40 4.63 1.39
CA ALA A 114 1.30 3.22 0.99
C ALA A 114 2.57 2.43 1.34
N GLN A 115 3.75 3.02 1.19
CA GLN A 115 5.00 2.40 1.65
C GLN A 115 5.01 2.18 3.17
N GLN A 116 4.58 3.17 3.94
CA GLN A 116 4.53 3.06 5.40
C GLN A 116 3.59 1.95 5.88
N ILE A 117 2.48 1.72 5.16
CA ILE A 117 1.52 0.65 5.48
C ILE A 117 2.02 -0.73 5.06
N THR A 118 2.76 -0.83 3.96
CA THR A 118 3.13 -2.12 3.37
C THR A 118 4.47 -2.66 3.87
N ASP A 119 5.29 -1.83 4.52
CA ASP A 119 6.63 -2.22 4.98
C ASP A 119 6.68 -2.66 6.46
N TYR A 120 6.30 -3.92 6.73
CA TYR A 120 6.44 -4.48 8.08
C TYR A 120 7.86 -5.01 8.34
N TYR A 121 8.42 -5.87 7.49
CA TYR A 121 9.71 -6.52 7.75
C TYR A 121 10.83 -6.07 6.81
N PHE A 122 10.53 -5.29 5.78
CA PHE A 122 11.47 -5.09 4.70
C PHE A 122 12.43 -3.93 4.94
N GLY A 123 12.04 -2.93 5.74
CA GLY A 123 12.81 -1.71 5.92
C GLY A 123 13.15 -1.09 4.56
N HIS A 124 12.20 -1.16 3.63
CA HIS A 124 12.34 -0.69 2.28
C HIS A 124 12.69 0.79 2.30
N ARG A 125 13.63 1.15 1.44
CA ARG A 125 13.95 2.55 1.21
C ARG A 125 12.95 3.08 0.18
N PHE A 126 12.54 4.33 0.32
CA PHE A 126 11.60 4.99 -0.60
C PHE A 126 12.03 4.89 -2.08
N TYR A 127 13.31 4.67 -2.35
CA TYR A 127 13.88 4.59 -3.70
C TYR A 127 14.14 3.18 -4.22
N ASP A 128 13.58 2.17 -3.56
CA ASP A 128 13.62 0.81 -4.10
C ASP A 128 12.77 0.77 -5.38
N LEU A 129 13.41 0.79 -6.54
CA LEU A 129 12.75 0.93 -7.84
C LEU A 129 11.77 -0.20 -8.09
N GLN A 130 12.14 -1.43 -7.71
CA GLN A 130 11.31 -2.60 -7.91
C GLN A 130 9.94 -2.43 -7.23
N GLN A 131 9.93 -1.93 -6.00
CA GLN A 131 8.69 -1.75 -5.24
C GLN A 131 7.87 -0.56 -5.71
N ASN A 132 8.53 0.51 -6.15
CA ASN A 132 7.86 1.77 -6.50
C ASN A 132 7.42 1.87 -7.95
N TRP A 133 7.95 1.00 -8.81
CA TRP A 133 7.60 0.95 -10.22
C TRP A 133 6.09 0.75 -10.43
N HIS A 134 5.47 -0.08 -9.61
CA HIS A 134 4.03 -0.32 -9.57
C HIS A 134 3.22 0.98 -9.52
N TYR A 135 3.55 1.90 -8.61
CA TYR A 135 2.83 3.17 -8.50
C TYR A 135 2.96 4.03 -9.76
N ILE A 136 4.16 4.12 -10.32
CA ILE A 136 4.46 4.96 -11.48
C ILE A 136 3.81 4.38 -12.74
N ALA A 137 3.93 3.07 -12.95
CA ALA A 137 3.42 2.40 -14.13
C ALA A 137 1.89 2.52 -14.21
N TYR A 138 1.19 2.28 -13.10
CA TYR A 138 -0.26 2.43 -13.07
C TYR A 138 -0.74 3.89 -13.05
N ALA A 139 0.07 4.84 -12.57
CA ALA A 139 -0.24 6.27 -12.75
C ALA A 139 -0.16 6.69 -14.24
N ILE A 140 0.82 6.17 -14.99
CA ILE A 140 0.92 6.38 -16.45
C ILE A 140 -0.26 5.70 -17.16
N PHE A 141 -0.66 4.50 -16.73
CA PHE A 141 -1.86 3.83 -17.25
C PHE A 141 -3.11 4.71 -17.10
N ALA A 142 -3.31 5.31 -15.92
CA ALA A 142 -4.42 6.23 -15.70
C ALA A 142 -4.37 7.44 -16.65
N PHE A 143 -3.18 7.99 -16.92
CA PHE A 143 -2.99 9.04 -17.92
C PHE A 143 -3.37 8.57 -19.33
N MET A 144 -2.93 7.38 -19.74
CA MET A 144 -3.26 6.82 -21.06
C MET A 144 -4.78 6.61 -21.22
N MET A 145 -5.43 6.06 -20.20
CA MET A 145 -6.88 5.86 -20.14
C MET A 145 -7.63 7.18 -20.26
N TYR A 146 -7.22 8.20 -19.50
CA TYR A 146 -7.83 9.52 -19.56
C TYR A 146 -7.70 10.16 -20.95
N ARG A 147 -6.52 10.03 -21.56
CA ARG A 147 -6.25 10.55 -22.91
C ARG A 147 -7.09 9.88 -23.99
N ASP A 148 -7.37 8.58 -23.88
CA ASP A 148 -8.20 7.87 -24.86
C ASP A 148 -9.70 8.11 -24.69
N LEU A 149 -10.17 8.19 -23.45
CA LEU A 149 -11.61 8.22 -23.16
C LEU A 149 -12.20 9.63 -23.15
N THR A 150 -11.42 10.65 -22.81
CA THR A 150 -11.91 12.05 -22.77
C THR A 150 -12.40 12.54 -24.14
N PRO A 151 -11.67 12.34 -25.27
CA PRO A 151 -12.16 12.73 -26.60
C PRO A 151 -13.46 12.04 -27.02
N ARG A 152 -13.75 10.87 -26.43
CA ARG A 152 -14.98 10.08 -26.67
C ARG A 152 -16.16 10.55 -25.82
N ARG A 153 -16.01 11.66 -25.08
CA ARG A 153 -17.03 12.25 -24.21
C ARG A 153 -17.53 11.31 -23.11
N ILE A 154 -16.68 10.37 -22.68
CA ILE A 154 -16.94 9.55 -21.50
C ILE A 154 -16.86 10.44 -20.27
N SER A 155 -17.82 10.32 -19.35
CA SER A 155 -17.83 11.17 -18.16
C SER A 155 -16.61 10.92 -17.27
N PRO A 156 -16.08 11.93 -16.55
CA PRO A 156 -14.91 11.73 -15.68
C PRO A 156 -15.11 10.60 -14.66
N THR A 157 -16.32 10.46 -14.12
CA THR A 157 -16.63 9.39 -13.17
C THR A 157 -16.51 8.00 -13.79
N GLN A 158 -16.98 7.83 -15.03
CA GLN A 158 -16.82 6.57 -15.77
C GLN A 158 -15.36 6.28 -16.10
N ILE A 159 -14.58 7.31 -16.48
CA ILE A 159 -13.14 7.16 -16.72
C ILE A 159 -12.44 6.67 -15.45
N MET A 160 -12.73 7.28 -14.29
CA MET A 160 -12.14 6.88 -13.00
C MET A 160 -12.48 5.43 -12.65
N LEU A 161 -13.76 5.05 -12.71
CA LEU A 161 -14.19 3.68 -12.39
C LEU A 161 -13.57 2.66 -13.34
N LEU A 162 -13.61 2.92 -14.65
CA LEU A 162 -13.05 2.00 -15.65
C LEU A 162 -11.54 1.84 -15.48
N THR A 163 -10.82 2.94 -15.25
CA THR A 163 -9.37 2.92 -15.01
C THR A 163 -9.03 2.11 -13.75
N TYR A 164 -9.77 2.34 -12.67
CA TYR A 164 -9.59 1.64 -11.40
C TYR A 164 -9.83 0.13 -11.52
N PHE A 165 -10.97 -0.28 -12.09
CA PHE A 165 -11.31 -1.69 -12.21
C PHE A 165 -10.43 -2.43 -13.23
N LEU A 166 -10.02 -1.78 -14.33
CA LEU A 166 -9.05 -2.37 -15.26
C LEU A 166 -7.67 -2.52 -14.62
N ALA A 167 -7.23 -1.54 -13.82
CA ALA A 167 -5.97 -1.66 -13.08
C ALA A 167 -6.01 -2.84 -12.10
N MET A 168 -7.10 -2.99 -11.35
CA MET A 168 -7.31 -4.13 -10.45
C MET A 168 -7.33 -5.45 -11.21
N LEU A 169 -8.01 -5.52 -12.36
CA LEU A 169 -8.09 -6.71 -13.19
C LEU A 169 -6.73 -7.10 -13.78
N PHE A 170 -5.98 -6.15 -14.34
CA PHE A 170 -4.66 -6.40 -14.91
C PHE A 170 -3.66 -6.85 -13.85
N SER A 171 -3.67 -6.20 -12.68
CA SER A 171 -2.80 -6.61 -11.57
C SER A 171 -3.17 -7.98 -11.00
N SER A 172 -4.46 -8.27 -10.84
CA SER A 172 -4.92 -9.59 -10.41
C SER A 172 -4.53 -10.69 -11.41
N PHE A 173 -4.61 -10.39 -12.71
CA PHE A 173 -4.19 -11.30 -13.77
C PHE A 173 -2.68 -11.54 -13.74
N ASP A 174 -1.89 -10.49 -13.57
CA ASP A 174 -0.43 -10.57 -13.47
C ASP A 174 -0.01 -11.45 -12.27
N GLU A 175 -0.50 -11.17 -11.07
CA GLU A 175 -0.21 -11.98 -9.87
C GLU A 175 -0.67 -13.44 -10.03
N ALA A 176 -1.85 -13.67 -10.59
CA ALA A 176 -2.36 -15.02 -10.83
C ALA A 176 -1.46 -15.79 -11.79
N PHE A 177 -0.99 -15.13 -12.86
CA PHE A 177 -0.12 -15.77 -13.84
C PHE A 177 1.30 -15.99 -13.29
N GLN A 178 1.86 -15.02 -12.58
CA GLN A 178 3.18 -15.16 -11.95
C GLN A 178 3.22 -16.32 -10.95
N MET A 179 2.15 -16.53 -10.19
CA MET A 179 2.00 -17.69 -9.30
C MET A 179 2.17 -19.01 -10.07
N HIS A 180 1.62 -19.12 -11.29
CA HIS A 180 1.77 -20.33 -12.11
C HIS A 180 3.18 -20.51 -12.69
N MET A 181 3.89 -19.41 -12.98
CA MET A 181 5.18 -19.46 -13.67
C MET A 181 6.40 -19.57 -12.75
N SER A 182 6.33 -19.05 -11.51
CA SER A 182 7.54 -18.65 -10.78
C SER A 182 7.72 -19.25 -9.38
N ASN A 183 6.86 -20.17 -8.94
CA ASN A 183 6.75 -20.59 -7.53
C ASN A 183 6.63 -19.38 -6.56
N ARG A 184 6.33 -18.19 -7.06
CA ARG A 184 6.10 -16.98 -6.27
C ARG A 184 4.77 -17.11 -5.56
N THR A 185 4.75 -16.65 -4.31
CA THR A 185 3.50 -16.51 -3.55
C THR A 185 2.68 -15.38 -4.16
N PHE A 186 1.42 -15.66 -4.47
CA PHE A 186 0.45 -14.66 -4.93
C PHE A 186 0.31 -13.55 -3.89
N ASP A 187 0.74 -12.33 -4.22
CA ASP A 187 0.79 -11.21 -3.27
C ASP A 187 -0.32 -10.20 -3.56
N ILE A 188 -1.41 -10.28 -2.79
CA ILE A 188 -2.54 -9.34 -2.91
C ILE A 188 -2.11 -7.90 -2.60
N SER A 189 -1.02 -7.72 -1.86
CA SER A 189 -0.45 -6.40 -1.61
C SER A 189 0.00 -5.71 -2.89
N ASP A 190 0.46 -6.45 -3.90
CA ASP A 190 0.86 -5.86 -5.18
C ASP A 190 -0.36 -5.37 -5.99
N ILE A 191 -1.49 -6.10 -5.93
CA ILE A 191 -2.78 -5.63 -6.46
C ILE A 191 -3.22 -4.32 -5.80
N ALA A 192 -3.03 -4.22 -4.49
CA ALA A 192 -3.34 -3.01 -3.75
C ALA A 192 -2.43 -1.83 -4.15
N LYS A 193 -1.13 -2.06 -4.36
CA LYS A 193 -0.17 -1.03 -4.80
C LYS A 193 -0.43 -0.55 -6.22
N ASP A 194 -0.74 -1.46 -7.13
CA ASP A 194 -1.07 -1.14 -8.53
C ASP A 194 -2.33 -0.29 -8.64
N THR A 195 -3.38 -0.68 -7.92
CA THR A 195 -4.63 0.11 -7.87
C THR A 195 -4.41 1.46 -7.18
N TRP A 196 -3.54 1.54 -6.18
CA TRP A 196 -3.13 2.80 -5.55
C TRP A 196 -2.32 3.69 -6.51
N GLY A 197 -1.47 3.11 -7.36
CA GLY A 197 -0.78 3.80 -8.45
C GLY A 197 -1.75 4.40 -9.45
N ALA A 198 -2.75 3.63 -9.87
CA ALA A 198 -3.82 4.13 -10.76
C ALA A 198 -4.58 5.29 -10.12
N LEU A 199 -4.95 5.19 -8.84
CA LEU A 199 -5.57 6.29 -8.10
C LEU A 199 -4.68 7.52 -8.01
N THR A 200 -3.37 7.34 -7.80
CA THR A 200 -2.39 8.42 -7.77
C THR A 200 -2.38 9.16 -9.11
N GLY A 201 -2.40 8.44 -10.24
CA GLY A 201 -2.54 9.02 -11.58
C GLY A 201 -3.86 9.75 -11.77
N ILE A 202 -4.98 9.18 -11.30
CA ILE A 202 -6.30 9.83 -11.33
C ILE A 202 -6.30 11.13 -10.53
N VAL A 203 -5.68 11.16 -9.34
CA VAL A 203 -5.53 12.35 -8.50
C VAL A 203 -4.72 13.43 -9.24
N LEU A 204 -3.60 13.06 -9.85
CA LEU A 204 -2.77 13.99 -10.64
C LEU A 204 -3.57 14.64 -11.77
N LEU A 205 -4.31 13.83 -12.53
CA LEU A 205 -5.13 14.28 -13.66
C LEU A 205 -6.31 15.14 -13.20
N TYR A 206 -7.05 14.67 -12.19
CA TYR A 206 -8.27 15.32 -11.74
C TYR A 206 -7.97 16.62 -10.99
N ILE A 207 -7.02 16.64 -10.06
CA ILE A 207 -6.69 17.86 -9.32
C ILE A 207 -5.91 18.83 -10.21
N GLY A 208 -4.93 18.34 -10.99
CA GLY A 208 -4.09 19.15 -11.86
C GLY A 208 -4.86 19.80 -13.01
N GLY A 209 -5.82 19.08 -13.61
CA GLY A 209 -6.59 19.55 -14.77
C GLY A 209 -7.80 20.44 -14.45
N ASN A 210 -8.20 20.56 -13.18
CA ASN A 210 -9.37 21.36 -12.79
C ASN A 210 -9.03 22.80 -12.43
N ARG A 211 -10.05 23.68 -12.41
CA ARG A 211 -9.94 25.03 -11.83
C ARG A 211 -10.15 24.96 -10.30
N PRO A 212 -9.47 25.81 -9.49
CA PRO A 212 -9.62 25.78 -8.03
C PRO A 212 -11.07 25.91 -7.55
N ALA A 213 -11.87 26.78 -8.18
CA ALA A 213 -13.28 26.98 -7.85
C ALA A 213 -14.13 25.72 -8.09
N THR A 214 -13.89 25.00 -9.19
CA THR A 214 -14.57 23.74 -9.52
C THR A 214 -14.24 22.64 -8.50
N LEU A 215 -12.97 22.58 -8.08
CA LEU A 215 -12.52 21.62 -7.06
C LEU A 215 -13.19 21.91 -5.70
N LEU A 216 -13.18 23.17 -5.25
CA LEU A 216 -13.86 23.58 -4.01
C LEU A 216 -15.36 23.31 -4.05
N ALA A 217 -16.03 23.56 -5.17
CA ALA A 217 -17.44 23.24 -5.35
C ALA A 217 -17.71 21.72 -5.28
N SER A 218 -16.79 20.91 -5.81
CA SER A 218 -16.88 19.45 -5.77
C SER A 218 -16.66 18.89 -4.36
N ILE A 219 -15.75 19.50 -3.57
CA ILE A 219 -15.53 19.16 -2.15
C ILE A 219 -16.80 19.36 -1.31
N LYS A 220 -17.59 20.41 -1.59
CA LYS A 220 -18.88 20.61 -0.88
C LYS A 220 -19.91 19.51 -1.18
N LYS A 221 -19.74 18.76 -2.28
CA LYS A 221 -20.66 17.74 -2.78
C LYS A 221 -20.17 16.31 -2.59
N ILE A 222 -19.16 16.07 -1.72
CA ILE A 222 -18.65 14.70 -1.48
C ILE A 222 -19.79 13.78 -1.01
N ARG A 223 -20.64 14.26 -0.10
CA ARG A 223 -21.76 13.49 0.45
C ARG A 223 -23.05 13.81 -0.31
N ASN A 224 -23.83 12.77 -0.60
CA ASN A 224 -25.06 12.88 -1.38
C ASN A 224 -26.22 12.20 -0.63
N PRO A 225 -27.43 12.80 -0.60
CA PRO A 225 -28.59 12.23 0.09
C PRO A 225 -29.10 10.94 -0.59
N LYS A 226 -28.88 10.79 -1.91
CA LYS A 226 -29.21 9.58 -2.66
C LYS A 226 -27.94 8.79 -2.98
N LEU A 227 -27.98 7.47 -2.85
CA LEU A 227 -26.85 6.57 -3.15
C LEU A 227 -26.33 6.74 -4.59
N SER A 228 -27.26 6.86 -5.56
CA SER A 228 -26.89 7.10 -6.96
C SER A 228 -26.14 8.42 -7.19
N GLY A 229 -26.25 9.38 -6.26
CA GLY A 229 -25.56 10.67 -6.35
C GLY A 229 -24.04 10.54 -6.23
N TYR A 230 -23.55 9.59 -5.42
CA TYR A 230 -22.12 9.34 -5.26
C TYR A 230 -21.46 8.94 -6.59
N PHE A 231 -22.14 8.11 -7.40
CA PHE A 231 -21.66 7.66 -8.73
C PHE A 231 -21.78 8.71 -9.83
N LYS A 232 -22.39 9.88 -9.56
CA LYS A 232 -22.50 10.98 -10.53
C LYS A 232 -21.46 12.07 -10.29
N GLN A 233 -20.87 12.14 -9.09
CA GLN A 233 -19.90 13.17 -8.71
C GLN A 233 -18.48 12.59 -8.75
N PRO A 234 -17.58 13.09 -9.63
CA PRO A 234 -16.23 12.54 -9.76
C PRO A 234 -15.44 12.56 -8.44
N PHE A 235 -15.52 13.66 -7.69
CA PHE A 235 -14.80 13.79 -6.43
C PHE A 235 -15.34 12.84 -5.34
N SER A 236 -16.65 12.56 -5.31
CA SER A 236 -17.23 11.55 -4.43
C SER A 236 -16.69 10.16 -4.75
N ILE A 237 -16.68 9.76 -6.03
CA ILE A 237 -16.11 8.47 -6.44
C ILE A 237 -14.62 8.39 -6.13
N LEU A 238 -13.85 9.44 -6.38
CA LEU A 238 -12.42 9.46 -6.06
C LEU A 238 -12.18 9.14 -4.58
N ILE A 239 -12.90 9.82 -3.66
CA ILE A 239 -12.78 9.56 -2.22
C ILE A 239 -13.19 8.13 -1.86
N LEU A 240 -14.28 7.61 -2.44
CA LEU A 240 -14.75 6.25 -2.16
C LEU A 240 -13.76 5.19 -2.64
N LEU A 241 -13.20 5.35 -3.85
CA LEU A 241 -12.18 4.45 -4.37
C LEU A 241 -10.89 4.54 -3.55
N THR A 242 -10.47 5.75 -3.14
CA THR A 242 -9.33 5.92 -2.23
C THR A 242 -9.54 5.16 -0.93
N VAL A 243 -10.70 5.29 -0.28
CA VAL A 243 -10.98 4.58 0.98
C VAL A 243 -11.02 3.06 0.77
N LEU A 244 -11.64 2.59 -0.32
CA LEU A 244 -11.66 1.17 -0.68
C LEU A 244 -10.24 0.62 -0.84
N THR A 245 -9.36 1.31 -1.56
CA THR A 245 -7.97 0.87 -1.73
C THR A 245 -7.14 1.01 -0.45
N ILE A 246 -7.42 1.98 0.42
CA ILE A 246 -6.77 2.04 1.75
C ILE A 246 -7.09 0.78 2.54
N PHE A 247 -8.37 0.37 2.58
CA PHE A 247 -8.74 -0.89 3.23
C PHE A 247 -8.05 -2.09 2.58
N LEU A 248 -8.02 -2.14 1.24
CA LEU A 248 -7.32 -3.20 0.51
C LEU A 248 -5.84 -3.25 0.91
N LEU A 249 -5.12 -2.13 0.84
CA LEU A 249 -3.71 -2.00 1.23
C LEU A 249 -3.46 -2.45 2.68
N LEU A 250 -4.28 -1.99 3.62
CA LEU A 250 -4.14 -2.31 5.05
C LEU A 250 -4.33 -3.81 5.31
N PHE A 251 -5.36 -4.42 4.74
CA PHE A 251 -5.64 -5.84 5.01
C PHE A 251 -4.75 -6.77 4.18
N SER A 252 -4.42 -6.42 2.94
CA SER A 252 -3.51 -7.21 2.12
C SER A 252 -2.08 -7.21 2.66
N SER A 253 -1.62 -6.09 3.22
CA SER A 253 -0.29 -6.02 3.83
C SER A 253 -0.21 -6.83 5.14
N LEU A 254 -1.30 -6.94 5.89
CA LEU A 254 -1.36 -7.73 7.13
C LEU A 254 -1.61 -9.23 6.91
N LEU A 255 -2.12 -9.62 5.74
CA LEU A 255 -2.55 -10.99 5.44
C LEU A 255 -1.91 -11.50 4.15
N THR A 256 -0.58 -11.50 4.10
CA THR A 256 0.23 -11.77 2.89
C THR A 256 0.13 -13.20 2.38
N ASP A 257 -0.20 -14.18 3.23
CA ASP A 257 -0.33 -15.58 2.83
C ASP A 257 -1.65 -15.80 2.05
N LEU A 258 -1.55 -16.46 0.89
CA LEU A 258 -2.67 -16.75 -0.01
C LEU A 258 -3.83 -17.43 0.73
N SER A 259 -3.56 -18.24 1.75
CA SER A 259 -4.60 -18.87 2.57
C SER A 259 -5.61 -17.88 3.18
N TYR A 260 -5.24 -16.59 3.33
CA TYR A 260 -6.08 -15.55 3.89
C TYR A 260 -6.82 -14.68 2.85
N TRP A 261 -6.76 -14.98 1.55
CA TRP A 261 -7.38 -14.13 0.50
C TRP A 261 -8.86 -13.84 0.75
N LYS A 262 -9.62 -14.82 1.27
CA LYS A 262 -11.04 -14.65 1.62
C LYS A 262 -11.24 -13.61 2.72
N PHE A 263 -10.37 -13.61 3.73
CA PHE A 263 -10.41 -12.62 4.81
C PHE A 263 -10.00 -11.24 4.32
N ILE A 264 -9.04 -11.13 3.41
CA ILE A 264 -8.69 -9.84 2.79
C ILE A 264 -9.91 -9.26 2.07
N VAL A 265 -10.58 -10.05 1.22
CA VAL A 265 -11.78 -9.60 0.50
C VAL A 265 -12.88 -9.23 1.49
N LEU A 266 -13.15 -10.09 2.48
CA LEU A 266 -14.19 -9.86 3.48
C LEU A 266 -13.94 -8.59 4.30
N PHE A 267 -12.73 -8.39 4.82
CA PHE A 267 -12.39 -7.21 5.60
C PHE A 267 -12.34 -5.94 4.75
N THR A 268 -11.86 -6.02 3.51
CA THR A 268 -11.83 -4.88 2.59
C THR A 268 -13.23 -4.42 2.24
N ILE A 269 -14.08 -5.34 1.75
CA ILE A 269 -15.45 -5.01 1.34
C ILE A 269 -16.31 -4.69 2.57
N GLY A 270 -16.22 -5.49 3.64
CA GLY A 270 -16.96 -5.26 4.88
C GLY A 270 -16.58 -3.93 5.55
N GLY A 271 -15.29 -3.64 5.67
CA GLY A 271 -14.78 -2.38 6.18
C GLY A 271 -15.23 -1.19 5.33
N PHE A 272 -15.17 -1.31 4.01
CA PHE A 272 -15.66 -0.28 3.09
C PHE A 272 -17.18 -0.06 3.22
N VAL A 273 -17.98 -1.14 3.31
CA VAL A 273 -19.45 -1.03 3.47
C VAL A 273 -19.79 -0.35 4.80
N ILE A 274 -19.15 -0.75 5.90
CA ILE A 274 -19.34 -0.11 7.21
C ILE A 274 -18.96 1.37 7.13
N PHE A 275 -17.79 1.69 6.58
CA PHE A 275 -17.37 3.07 6.37
C PHE A 275 -18.38 3.85 5.54
N PHE A 276 -18.83 3.30 4.41
CA PHE A 276 -19.76 3.95 3.50
C PHE A 276 -21.12 4.22 4.18
N LEU A 277 -21.63 3.26 4.95
CA LEU A 277 -22.85 3.43 5.73
C LEU A 277 -22.70 4.53 6.78
N LEU A 278 -21.62 4.52 7.57
CA LEU A 278 -21.34 5.58 8.55
C LEU A 278 -21.21 6.95 7.86
N PHE A 279 -20.48 6.99 6.74
CA PHE A 279 -20.27 8.19 5.94
C PHE A 279 -21.58 8.74 5.38
N HIS A 280 -22.46 7.87 4.87
CA HIS A 280 -23.77 8.25 4.34
C HIS A 280 -24.74 8.67 5.47
N LEU A 281 -24.86 7.87 6.53
CA LEU A 281 -25.75 8.14 7.66
C LEU A 281 -25.37 9.41 8.43
N SER A 282 -24.08 9.81 8.39
CA SER A 282 -23.61 11.08 8.96
C SER A 282 -24.25 12.34 8.34
N LEU A 283 -24.96 12.20 7.21
CA LEU A 283 -25.75 13.27 6.60
C LEU A 283 -27.00 13.61 7.43
N TYR A 284 -27.58 12.61 8.09
CA TYR A 284 -28.81 12.77 8.86
C TYR A 284 -28.46 13.12 10.31
N LYS A 285 -29.22 14.05 10.93
CA LYS A 285 -28.97 14.51 12.30
C LYS A 285 -28.91 13.33 13.29
N TRP A 286 -29.88 12.43 13.25
CA TRP A 286 -29.93 11.25 14.13
C TRP A 286 -28.73 10.32 13.92
N GLY A 287 -28.34 10.08 12.67
CA GLY A 287 -27.19 9.24 12.32
C GLY A 287 -25.89 9.85 12.83
N LYS A 288 -25.69 11.16 12.64
CA LYS A 288 -24.55 11.91 13.17
C LYS A 288 -24.42 11.77 14.70
N TYR A 289 -25.50 11.98 15.45
CA TYR A 289 -25.46 11.87 16.91
C TYR A 289 -25.22 10.42 17.36
N SER A 290 -25.85 9.44 16.71
CA SER A 290 -25.65 8.02 17.03
C SER A 290 -24.19 7.59 16.82
N ILE A 291 -23.60 7.95 15.69
CA ILE A 291 -22.19 7.68 15.38
C ILE A 291 -21.27 8.35 16.40
N LEU A 292 -21.53 9.63 16.72
CA LEU A 292 -20.74 10.36 17.71
C LEU A 292 -20.82 9.70 19.10
N THR A 293 -22.01 9.31 19.55
CA THR A 293 -22.19 8.60 20.83
C THR A 293 -21.43 7.28 20.85
N ILE A 294 -21.52 6.46 19.80
CA ILE A 294 -20.77 5.19 19.71
C ILE A 294 -19.27 5.43 19.78
N ILE A 295 -18.74 6.42 19.04
CA ILE A 295 -17.32 6.76 19.07
C ILE A 295 -16.89 7.22 20.47
N VAL A 296 -17.64 8.13 21.09
CA VAL A 296 -17.31 8.66 22.43
C VAL A 296 -17.35 7.54 23.47
N VAL A 297 -18.40 6.72 23.49
CA VAL A 297 -18.51 5.58 24.42
C VAL A 297 -17.38 4.58 24.18
N GLY A 298 -17.10 4.25 22.92
CA GLY A 298 -16.00 3.34 22.56
C GLY A 298 -14.64 3.86 23.04
N LEU A 299 -14.36 5.15 22.84
CA LEU A 299 -13.14 5.79 23.33
C LEU A 299 -13.05 5.79 24.85
N LEU A 300 -14.15 6.11 25.56
CA LEU A 300 -14.17 6.08 27.03
C LEU A 300 -13.92 4.68 27.58
N VAL A 301 -14.55 3.66 27.00
CA VAL A 301 -14.34 2.25 27.37
C VAL A 301 -12.90 1.82 27.09
N GLN A 302 -12.37 2.14 25.90
CA GLN A 302 -10.99 1.81 25.55
C GLN A 302 -9.98 2.53 26.44
N SER A 303 -10.22 3.82 26.77
CA SER A 303 -9.38 4.58 27.69
C SER A 303 -9.41 3.96 29.08
N TYR A 304 -10.58 3.59 29.60
CA TYR A 304 -10.69 2.90 30.89
C TYR A 304 -9.85 1.62 30.92
N PHE A 305 -9.99 0.76 29.90
CA PHE A 305 -9.21 -0.48 29.81
C PHE A 305 -7.71 -0.25 29.66
N PHE A 306 -7.32 0.73 28.83
CA PHE A 306 -5.93 1.13 28.71
C PHE A 306 -5.36 1.61 30.05
N PHE A 307 -6.04 2.51 30.76
CA PHE A 307 -5.56 3.00 32.05
C PHE A 307 -5.50 1.90 33.12
N LYS A 308 -6.48 1.00 33.14
CA LYS A 308 -6.53 -0.13 34.08
C LYS A 308 -5.39 -1.12 33.87
N TYR A 309 -5.05 -1.40 32.62
CA TYR A 309 -4.12 -2.48 32.25
C TYR A 309 -2.81 -1.99 31.61
N ARG A 310 -2.50 -0.68 31.62
CA ARG A 310 -1.28 -0.14 30.97
C ARG A 310 0.03 -0.69 31.51
N SER A 311 0.04 -1.12 32.78
CA SER A 311 1.20 -1.69 33.45
C SER A 311 1.36 -3.18 33.18
N ASP A 312 0.31 -3.82 32.68
CA ASP A 312 0.30 -5.25 32.39
C ASP A 312 0.71 -5.45 30.94
N ASP A 313 1.58 -6.43 30.69
CA ASP A 313 2.00 -6.77 29.33
C ASP A 313 0.85 -7.47 28.58
N ILE A 314 0.86 -8.81 28.47
CA ILE A 314 -0.26 -9.56 27.91
C ILE A 314 -1.28 -9.86 29.00
N VAL A 315 -2.46 -9.23 28.93
CA VAL A 315 -3.55 -9.40 29.90
C VAL A 315 -4.37 -10.65 29.59
N HIS A 316 -4.63 -10.88 28.30
CA HIS A 316 -5.46 -11.98 27.81
C HIS A 316 -4.93 -12.50 26.48
N ASN A 317 -4.97 -13.80 26.27
CA ASN A 317 -4.63 -14.44 25.00
C ASN A 317 -5.55 -15.66 24.78
N GLN A 318 -6.32 -15.61 23.70
CA GLN A 318 -7.15 -16.69 23.20
C GLN A 318 -7.09 -16.72 21.67
N TYR A 319 -7.62 -17.78 21.06
CA TYR A 319 -7.67 -17.90 19.61
C TYR A 319 -8.37 -16.68 18.98
N GLY A 320 -7.63 -15.93 18.18
CA GLY A 320 -8.12 -14.74 17.48
C GLY A 320 -8.24 -13.47 18.33
N LEU A 321 -7.84 -13.48 19.61
CA LEU A 321 -7.89 -12.30 20.47
C LEU A 321 -6.71 -12.26 21.44
N THR A 322 -5.92 -11.20 21.35
CA THR A 322 -4.93 -10.84 22.37
C THR A 322 -5.22 -9.46 22.93
N VAL A 323 -5.05 -9.28 24.22
CA VAL A 323 -5.12 -7.97 24.87
C VAL A 323 -3.73 -7.61 25.40
N TYR A 324 -3.09 -6.61 24.78
CA TYR A 324 -1.78 -6.10 25.19
C TYR A 324 -1.95 -4.71 25.81
N LYS A 325 -1.55 -4.51 27.08
CA LYS A 325 -1.71 -3.22 27.79
C LYS A 325 -3.13 -2.64 27.74
N GLY A 326 -4.15 -3.52 27.79
CA GLY A 326 -5.56 -3.15 27.67
C GLY A 326 -6.04 -2.83 26.24
N ILE A 327 -5.20 -3.00 25.22
CA ILE A 327 -5.56 -2.81 23.80
C ILE A 327 -5.93 -4.16 23.19
N PRO A 328 -7.18 -4.37 22.76
CA PRO A 328 -7.58 -5.60 22.10
C PRO A 328 -7.07 -5.65 20.66
N ILE A 329 -6.41 -6.74 20.32
CA ILE A 329 -5.86 -7.06 19.00
C ILE A 329 -6.62 -8.29 18.50
N PHE A 330 -7.57 -8.04 17.60
CA PHE A 330 -8.41 -9.07 17.01
C PHE A 330 -7.74 -9.63 15.76
N PHE A 331 -7.61 -10.95 15.67
CA PHE A 331 -7.22 -11.75 14.49
C PHE A 331 -5.79 -11.55 13.95
N PHE A 332 -5.31 -10.31 13.85
CA PHE A 332 -4.01 -9.93 13.32
C PHE A 332 -2.86 -10.33 14.23
N ASP A 333 -1.68 -10.54 13.64
CA ASP A 333 -0.45 -10.80 14.40
C ASP A 333 0.15 -9.50 14.90
N VAL A 334 0.91 -9.58 15.99
CA VAL A 334 1.53 -8.42 16.63
C VAL A 334 3.00 -8.67 16.91
N MET A 335 3.80 -7.63 16.69
CA MET A 335 5.19 -7.55 17.13
C MET A 335 5.31 -6.55 18.27
N ILE A 336 5.82 -7.00 19.41
CA ILE A 336 6.04 -6.20 20.61
C ILE A 336 7.55 -6.03 20.79
N PHE A 337 8.00 -4.77 20.77
CA PHE A 337 9.39 -4.39 20.87
C PHE A 337 9.88 -4.39 22.33
N PRO A 338 11.21 -4.38 22.57
CA PRO A 338 11.77 -4.36 23.91
C PRO A 338 11.31 -3.21 24.80
N ASP A 339 11.10 -2.04 24.21
CA ASP A 339 10.60 -0.83 24.88
C ASP A 339 9.10 -0.92 25.25
N GLY A 340 8.42 -1.99 24.85
CA GLY A 340 7.01 -2.22 25.08
C GLY A 340 6.10 -1.45 24.14
N THR A 341 6.63 -0.83 23.08
CA THR A 341 5.83 -0.42 21.92
C THR A 341 5.46 -1.67 21.11
N PHE A 342 4.42 -1.56 20.27
CA PHE A 342 4.01 -2.65 19.41
C PHE A 342 3.49 -2.14 18.08
N ARG A 343 3.42 -3.04 17.10
CA ARG A 343 2.75 -2.81 15.84
C ARG A 343 2.14 -4.11 15.32
N LEU A 344 1.11 -3.98 14.50
CA LEU A 344 0.61 -5.11 13.71
C LEU A 344 1.66 -5.51 12.66
N VAL A 345 1.69 -6.79 12.32
CA VAL A 345 2.63 -7.36 11.37
C VAL A 345 1.93 -8.36 10.45
N ASP A 346 2.54 -8.67 9.31
CA ASP A 346 1.97 -9.63 8.38
C ASP A 346 1.88 -11.03 9.00
N LYS A 347 0.72 -11.65 8.81
CA LYS A 347 0.35 -12.94 9.36
C LYS A 347 0.95 -14.05 8.52
N LYS A 348 1.99 -14.71 9.04
CA LYS A 348 2.73 -15.77 8.32
C LYS A 348 3.18 -16.91 9.21
N HIS A 349 3.29 -18.09 8.62
CA HIS A 349 3.79 -19.30 9.30
C HIS A 349 5.32 -19.45 9.18
N TYR A 350 5.93 -18.87 8.14
CA TYR A 350 7.33 -19.04 7.79
C TYR A 350 8.05 -17.70 7.70
N PHE A 351 9.14 -17.55 8.45
CA PHE A 351 10.02 -16.38 8.42
C PHE A 351 11.14 -16.60 7.42
N ASN A 352 11.15 -15.83 6.35
CA ASN A 352 12.22 -15.89 5.34
C ASN A 352 13.52 -15.24 5.88
N TYR A 353 14.61 -15.30 5.09
CA TYR A 353 15.90 -14.72 5.51
C TYR A 353 15.79 -13.23 5.86
N ARG A 354 15.05 -12.45 5.05
CA ARG A 354 14.88 -11.01 5.28
C ARG A 354 14.14 -10.73 6.58
N ASP A 355 13.07 -11.48 6.86
CA ASP A 355 12.34 -11.37 8.12
C ASP A 355 13.27 -11.61 9.30
N ARG A 356 14.05 -12.70 9.26
CA ARG A 356 15.01 -13.03 10.33
C ARG A 356 16.06 -11.93 10.52
N MET A 357 16.59 -11.37 9.43
CA MET A 357 17.53 -10.25 9.51
C MET A 357 16.89 -9.00 10.12
N PHE A 358 15.64 -8.71 9.79
CA PHE A 358 14.88 -7.62 10.40
C PHE A 358 14.73 -7.82 11.91
N LEU A 359 14.39 -9.04 12.35
CA LEU A 359 14.28 -9.38 13.78
C LEU A 359 15.63 -9.18 14.50
N MET A 360 16.73 -9.65 13.90
CA MET A 360 18.07 -9.51 14.47
C MET A 360 18.53 -8.04 14.57
N LYS A 361 18.12 -7.20 13.60
CA LYS A 361 18.42 -5.76 13.57
C LYS A 361 17.83 -5.00 14.77
N GLN A 362 16.82 -5.56 15.44
CA GLN A 362 16.25 -4.98 16.66
C GLN A 362 17.19 -5.08 17.88
N LYS A 363 18.35 -5.73 17.74
CA LYS A 363 19.39 -5.84 18.78
C LYS A 363 18.87 -6.40 20.10
N THR A 364 18.04 -7.44 20.02
CA THR A 364 17.44 -8.09 21.18
C THR A 364 18.21 -9.32 21.63
N ASP A 365 18.19 -9.56 22.94
CA ASP A 365 18.85 -10.72 23.53
C ASP A 365 18.01 -11.98 23.36
N ILE A 366 16.68 -11.82 23.42
CA ILE A 366 15.71 -12.91 23.30
C ILE A 366 14.66 -12.52 22.26
N ILE A 367 14.39 -13.42 21.32
CA ILE A 367 13.27 -13.34 20.39
C ILE A 367 12.31 -14.46 20.74
N ILE A 368 11.10 -14.11 21.15
CA ILE A 368 10.00 -15.07 21.34
C ILE A 368 9.16 -15.08 20.07
N ILE A 369 8.82 -16.28 19.59
CA ILE A 369 7.85 -16.50 18.53
C ILE A 369 6.69 -17.30 19.11
N GLY A 370 5.52 -16.66 19.22
CA GLY A 370 4.25 -17.34 19.43
C GLY A 370 3.83 -17.99 18.12
N SER A 371 3.96 -19.31 18.02
CA SER A 371 3.68 -20.10 16.81
C SER A 371 2.19 -20.38 16.60
N GLY A 372 1.32 -19.72 17.36
CA GLY A 372 -0.13 -19.90 17.30
C GLY A 372 -0.68 -20.78 18.41
N ALA A 373 -2.00 -20.83 18.53
CA ALA A 373 -2.72 -21.63 19.52
C ALA A 373 -2.41 -23.13 19.41
N TYR A 374 -2.17 -23.65 18.20
CA TYR A 374 -1.82 -25.05 17.96
C TYR A 374 -0.35 -25.26 17.60
N GLY A 375 0.44 -24.19 17.49
CA GLY A 375 1.89 -24.25 17.28
C GLY A 375 2.29 -24.53 15.84
N LYS A 376 1.50 -24.05 14.87
CA LYS A 376 1.71 -24.27 13.42
C LYS A 376 2.49 -23.16 12.72
N GLY A 377 3.04 -22.20 13.45
CA GLY A 377 3.87 -21.10 12.94
C GLY A 377 5.31 -21.15 13.42
N GLY A 378 6.06 -20.08 13.18
CA GLY A 378 7.44 -19.93 13.66
C GLY A 378 8.49 -20.69 12.86
N TYR A 379 8.18 -21.13 11.63
CA TYR A 379 9.14 -21.80 10.78
C TYR A 379 10.17 -20.84 10.18
N GLY A 380 11.26 -21.40 9.63
CA GLY A 380 12.29 -20.66 8.91
C GLY A 380 13.57 -20.41 9.71
N PHE A 381 13.60 -20.70 11.00
CA PHE A 381 14.84 -20.71 11.80
C PHE A 381 15.65 -22.00 11.55
N PRO A 382 16.99 -21.98 11.76
CA PRO A 382 17.87 -23.09 11.40
C PRO A 382 17.49 -24.42 12.08
N GLU A 383 17.17 -24.37 13.38
CA GLU A 383 16.79 -25.55 14.14
C GLU A 383 15.26 -25.62 14.32
N LYS A 384 14.72 -26.85 14.32
CA LYS A 384 13.31 -27.13 14.67
C LYS A 384 13.09 -27.32 16.17
N THR A 385 13.99 -26.81 16.99
CA THR A 385 13.95 -26.88 18.46
C THR A 385 13.15 -25.70 19.02
N THR A 386 12.54 -25.87 20.18
CA THR A 386 11.80 -24.79 20.85
C THR A 386 12.70 -23.69 21.38
N ASN A 387 13.99 -23.95 21.53
CA ASN A 387 14.99 -23.02 22.03
C ASN A 387 16.30 -23.24 21.27
N GLN A 388 16.83 -22.18 20.67
CA GLN A 388 18.09 -22.20 19.91
C GLN A 388 18.83 -20.88 20.07
N PHE A 389 20.15 -20.91 19.91
CA PHE A 389 20.97 -19.69 19.86
C PHE A 389 21.42 -19.44 18.42
N VAL A 390 21.14 -18.23 17.92
CA VAL A 390 21.56 -17.81 16.59
C VAL A 390 22.51 -16.62 16.74
N TYR A 391 23.66 -16.67 16.05
CA TYR A 391 24.59 -15.55 16.04
C TYR A 391 23.93 -14.30 15.43
N ASN A 392 23.88 -13.21 16.20
CA ASN A 392 23.33 -11.95 15.75
C ASN A 392 24.47 -10.99 15.33
N PRO A 393 24.59 -10.69 14.03
CA PRO A 393 25.69 -9.87 13.51
C PRO A 393 25.66 -8.41 13.99
N TYR A 394 24.50 -7.91 14.46
CA TYR A 394 24.34 -6.52 14.89
C TYR A 394 24.75 -6.27 16.35
N ILE A 395 24.85 -7.33 17.16
CA ILE A 395 25.30 -7.28 18.56
C ILE A 395 26.55 -8.15 18.82
N GLN A 396 27.05 -8.84 17.79
CA GLN A 396 28.25 -9.70 17.83
C GLN A 396 28.20 -10.78 18.93
N ARG A 397 27.01 -11.29 19.24
CA ARG A 397 26.79 -12.39 20.20
C ARG A 397 25.57 -13.22 19.82
N GLY A 398 25.35 -14.33 20.51
CA GLY A 398 24.16 -15.16 20.32
C GLY A 398 22.88 -14.46 20.81
N THR A 399 21.86 -14.41 19.95
CA THR A 399 20.48 -14.10 20.33
C THR A 399 19.74 -15.42 20.54
N GLN A 400 19.05 -15.54 21.68
CA GLN A 400 18.22 -16.70 21.97
C GLN A 400 16.89 -16.59 21.21
N ILE A 401 16.49 -17.64 20.52
CA ILE A 401 15.20 -17.74 19.82
C ILE A 401 14.38 -18.81 20.50
N ILE A 402 13.19 -18.44 20.97
CA ILE A 402 12.27 -19.32 21.69
C ILE A 402 10.97 -19.40 20.91
N ILE A 403 10.63 -20.58 20.41
CA ILE A 403 9.42 -20.83 19.62
C ILE A 403 8.49 -21.70 20.46
N LEU A 404 7.33 -21.15 20.81
CA LEU A 404 6.32 -21.79 21.66
C LEU A 404 4.93 -21.53 21.10
N LYS A 405 3.99 -22.40 21.45
CA LYS A 405 2.56 -22.09 21.27
C LYS A 405 2.22 -20.75 21.93
N SER A 406 1.32 -19.99 21.31
CA SER A 406 1.05 -18.61 21.69
C SER A 406 0.67 -18.40 23.16
N PRO A 407 -0.18 -19.24 23.79
CA PRO A 407 -0.48 -19.10 25.21
C PRO A 407 0.76 -19.24 26.11
N GLU A 408 1.63 -20.19 25.83
CA GLU A 408 2.88 -20.45 26.53
C GLU A 408 3.90 -19.32 26.28
N ALA A 409 3.98 -18.85 25.03
CA ALA A 409 4.81 -17.72 24.64
C ALA A 409 4.41 -16.43 25.36
N CYS A 410 3.10 -16.15 25.50
CA CYS A 410 2.60 -14.98 26.24
C CYS A 410 2.97 -15.05 27.74
N ARG A 411 2.84 -16.23 28.37
CA ARG A 411 3.27 -16.41 29.78
C ARG A 411 4.76 -16.19 29.94
N LEU A 412 5.56 -16.74 29.03
CA LEU A 412 7.01 -16.54 29.02
C LEU A 412 7.38 -15.07 28.83
N PHE A 413 6.74 -14.39 27.87
CA PHE A 413 6.95 -12.97 27.62
C PHE A 413 6.69 -12.13 28.88
N ASN A 414 5.53 -12.29 29.51
CA ASN A 414 5.20 -11.56 30.74
C ASN A 414 6.24 -11.80 31.85
N ARG A 415 6.68 -13.05 32.04
CA ARG A 415 7.74 -13.37 33.01
C ARG A 415 9.05 -12.65 32.68
N LEU A 416 9.52 -12.73 31.44
CA LEU A 416 10.78 -12.09 31.04
C LEU A 416 10.71 -10.56 31.11
N LYS A 417 9.53 -9.96 30.87
CA LYS A 417 9.31 -8.53 31.06
C LYS A 417 9.37 -8.12 32.53
N GLN A 418 8.79 -8.92 33.44
CA GLN A 418 8.94 -8.72 34.89
C GLN A 418 10.42 -8.82 35.33
N GLU A 419 11.18 -9.72 34.72
CA GLU A 419 12.64 -9.84 34.91
C GLU A 419 13.46 -8.76 34.19
N ARG A 420 12.80 -7.77 33.55
CA ARG A 420 13.42 -6.66 32.80
C ARG A 420 14.38 -7.11 31.69
N LYS A 421 14.08 -8.24 31.05
CA LYS A 421 14.88 -8.74 29.91
C LYS A 421 14.58 -7.95 28.63
N ASN A 422 15.58 -7.89 27.76
CA ASN A 422 15.50 -7.28 26.42
C ASN A 422 14.91 -8.29 25.42
N VAL A 423 13.58 -8.29 25.31
CA VAL A 423 12.81 -9.30 24.56
C VAL A 423 12.06 -8.66 23.39
N LEU A 424 12.23 -9.22 22.19
CA LEU A 424 11.32 -9.02 21.06
C LEU A 424 10.31 -10.16 21.04
N PHE A 425 9.02 -9.86 20.87
CA PHE A 425 7.99 -10.88 20.79
C PHE A 425 7.17 -10.74 19.51
N ILE A 426 7.12 -11.79 18.69
CA ILE A 426 6.18 -11.89 17.57
C ILE A 426 5.12 -12.90 17.94
N LEU A 427 3.86 -12.50 17.90
CA LEU A 427 2.72 -13.30 18.32
C LEU A 427 1.82 -13.63 17.14
N HIS A 428 1.74 -14.91 16.81
CA HIS A 428 0.72 -15.43 15.91
C HIS A 428 -0.59 -15.63 16.69
N ASN A 429 -1.63 -14.86 16.35
CA ASN A 429 -2.87 -14.83 17.13
C ASN A 429 -3.86 -15.96 16.81
N THR A 430 -3.55 -16.82 15.84
CA THR A 430 -4.42 -17.92 15.37
C THR A 430 -3.67 -19.26 15.40
N CYS A 431 -4.05 -20.21 14.53
CA CYS A 431 -3.42 -21.46 14.07
C CYS A 431 -2.54 -22.35 14.96
#